data_AF-A0A2V7HZD8-F1
#
_entry.id   AF-A0A2V7HZD8-F1
#
_cell.length_a   1.000
_cell.length_b   1.000
_cell.length_c   1.000
_cell.angle_alpha   90.00
_cell.angle_beta   90.00
_cell.angle_gamma   90.00
#
_symmetry.space_group_name_H-M   'P 1'
#
loop_
_entity.id
_entity.type
_entity.pdbx_description
1 polymer ?
#
loop_
_entity_poly.entity_id
_entity_poly.type
_entity_poly.pdbx_seq_one_letter_code
_entity_poly.pdbx_strand_id
1 'polypeptide(L)'
;GAAEPPDGWITFAGNPQHTGVSSAAAQPFEVIRWSTPVDLAPPSGDILIHYGSPLVTPANTVIIPVKTGASGGYEVQARSGKDGSLIWSETSHYILPPHNWTPSYSPTLALNTRLYFPGAGGTVYFRDTVDASGPAPSGQLAFFGESNYAANPASFDSTVFINTPLTADTAGNIYVGFRTATW
;
A
#
# COMPACT_ATOMS: atom_id res chain seq x y z
N GLY A 1 -19.26 -23.18 -17.45
CA GLY A 1 -19.37 -22.51 -16.13
C GLY A 1 -18.27 -21.47 -16.06
N ALA A 2 -18.55 -20.29 -15.52
CA ALA A 2 -17.50 -19.28 -15.36
C ALA A 2 -16.40 -19.82 -14.43
N ALA A 3 -15.14 -19.60 -14.77
CA ALA A 3 -14.03 -19.86 -13.87
C ALA A 3 -14.21 -19.02 -12.60
N GLU A 4 -13.90 -19.60 -11.45
CA GLU A 4 -13.81 -18.85 -10.19
C GLU A 4 -12.83 -17.68 -10.38
N PRO A 5 -13.19 -16.46 -9.93
CA PRO A 5 -12.27 -15.34 -10.02
C PRO A 5 -10.97 -15.66 -9.27
N PRO A 6 -9.79 -15.28 -9.79
CA PRO A 6 -8.53 -15.53 -9.11
C PRO A 6 -8.52 -14.86 -7.73
N ASP A 7 -7.83 -15.48 -6.76
CA ASP A 7 -7.72 -15.02 -5.35
C ASP A 7 -7.10 -13.61 -5.17
N GLY A 8 -6.66 -12.99 -6.26
CA GLY A 8 -5.98 -11.70 -6.27
C GLY A 8 -4.47 -11.81 -6.06
N TRP A 9 -3.82 -10.65 -5.98
CA TRP A 9 -2.42 -10.47 -5.60
C TRP A 9 -2.36 -9.60 -4.35
N ILE A 10 -2.54 -10.22 -3.19
CA ILE A 10 -2.90 -9.51 -1.96
C ILE A 10 -1.71 -9.01 -1.13
N THR A 11 -0.50 -9.47 -1.43
CA THR A 11 0.72 -9.09 -0.71
C THR A 11 1.92 -9.03 -1.64
N PHE A 12 3.00 -8.41 -1.17
CA PHE A 12 4.27 -8.38 -1.88
C PHE A 12 4.74 -9.79 -2.23
N ALA A 13 5.15 -9.98 -3.50
CA ALA A 13 5.64 -11.25 -4.02
C ALA A 13 4.71 -12.47 -3.82
N GLY A 14 3.39 -12.23 -3.71
CA GLY A 14 2.34 -13.25 -3.79
C GLY A 14 2.02 -13.99 -2.49
N ASN A 15 3.00 -14.27 -1.63
CA ASN A 15 2.80 -14.95 -0.34
C ASN A 15 3.95 -14.65 0.65
N PRO A 16 3.86 -15.09 1.93
CA PRO A 16 4.91 -14.83 2.92
C PRO A 16 6.30 -15.42 2.60
N GLN A 17 6.40 -16.38 1.68
CA GLN A 17 7.67 -16.92 1.18
C GLN A 17 8.21 -16.15 -0.04
N HIS A 18 7.48 -15.11 -0.47
CA HIS A 18 7.81 -14.28 -1.63
C HIS A 18 8.06 -15.09 -2.91
N THR A 19 7.25 -16.12 -3.17
CA THR A 19 7.53 -17.02 -4.31
C THR A 19 7.35 -16.34 -5.67
N GLY A 20 6.59 -15.25 -5.76
CA GLY A 20 6.29 -14.57 -7.02
C GLY A 20 5.45 -15.41 -7.98
N VAL A 21 4.80 -16.48 -7.50
CA VAL A 21 4.02 -17.39 -8.35
C VAL A 21 2.57 -16.92 -8.41
N SER A 22 2.13 -16.56 -9.61
CA SER A 22 0.72 -16.25 -9.91
C SER A 22 -0.06 -17.53 -10.23
N SER A 23 -1.29 -17.62 -9.71
CA SER A 23 -2.26 -18.65 -10.13
C SER A 23 -2.91 -18.33 -11.48
N ALA A 24 -2.91 -17.06 -11.90
CA ALA A 24 -3.37 -16.64 -13.21
C ALA A 24 -2.29 -16.89 -14.27
N ALA A 25 -2.67 -17.58 -15.35
CA ALA A 25 -1.80 -17.84 -16.48
C ALA A 25 -1.46 -16.55 -17.25
N ALA A 26 -0.20 -16.40 -17.64
CA ALA A 26 0.25 -15.30 -18.48
C ALA A 26 -0.35 -15.38 -19.89
N GLN A 27 -0.54 -14.23 -20.52
CA GLN A 27 -0.96 -14.08 -21.91
C GLN A 27 0.17 -13.42 -22.71
N PRO A 28 0.23 -13.60 -24.05
CA PRO A 28 1.14 -12.84 -24.90
C PRO A 28 0.96 -11.32 -24.70
N PHE A 29 2.08 -10.58 -24.63
CA PHE A 29 2.04 -9.13 -24.52
C PHE A 29 1.77 -8.49 -25.89
N GLU A 30 0.49 -8.22 -26.17
CA GLU A 30 0.06 -7.65 -27.44
C GLU A 30 -0.32 -6.16 -27.35
N VAL A 31 -0.81 -5.71 -26.19
CA VAL A 31 -1.33 -4.35 -26.00
C VAL A 31 -1.16 -3.85 -24.57
N ILE A 32 -0.88 -2.55 -24.43
CA ILE A 32 -1.00 -1.83 -23.15
C ILE A 32 -2.46 -1.43 -22.98
N ARG A 33 -3.17 -2.05 -22.02
CA ARG A 33 -4.60 -1.77 -21.76
C ARG A 33 -4.83 -0.38 -21.16
N TRP A 34 -3.97 0.02 -20.22
CA TRP A 34 -3.96 1.33 -19.58
C TRP A 34 -2.62 1.52 -18.86
N SER A 35 -2.31 2.76 -18.49
CA SER A 35 -1.16 3.11 -17.66
C SER A 35 -1.51 4.26 -16.72
N THR A 36 -0.74 4.41 -15.64
CA THR A 36 -0.90 5.51 -14.69
C THR A 36 0.46 5.85 -14.04
N PRO A 37 0.73 7.13 -13.71
CA PRO A 37 1.92 7.49 -12.96
C PRO A 37 1.91 6.91 -11.53
N VAL A 38 3.07 6.43 -11.07
CA VAL A 38 3.30 6.02 -9.67
C VAL A 38 4.27 6.94 -8.91
N ASP A 39 4.86 7.91 -9.62
CA ASP A 39 5.60 9.04 -9.07
C ASP A 39 5.12 10.32 -9.77
N LEU A 40 4.62 11.28 -9.00
CA LEU A 40 4.11 12.55 -9.49
C LEU A 40 5.21 13.62 -9.59
N ALA A 41 6.39 13.34 -9.04
CA ALA A 41 7.58 14.18 -9.11
C ALA A 41 8.84 13.32 -9.32
N PRO A 42 8.92 12.57 -10.44
CA PRO A 42 10.07 11.74 -10.73
C PRO A 42 11.32 12.59 -10.97
N PRO A 43 12.51 12.16 -10.54
CA PRO A 43 13.76 12.84 -10.86
C PRO A 43 14.06 12.75 -12.36
N SER A 44 14.87 13.67 -12.87
CA SER A 44 15.41 13.58 -14.22
C SER A 44 16.58 12.59 -14.29
N GLY A 45 16.83 12.02 -15.47
CA GLY A 45 17.92 11.07 -15.70
C GLY A 45 17.56 9.64 -15.28
N ASP A 46 18.57 8.89 -14.83
CA ASP A 46 18.40 7.49 -14.42
C ASP A 46 17.57 7.40 -13.13
N ILE A 47 16.44 6.69 -13.21
CA ILE A 47 15.53 6.47 -12.09
C ILE A 47 15.87 5.13 -11.44
N LEU A 48 16.60 5.17 -10.33
CA LEU A 48 16.99 3.99 -9.53
C LEU A 48 15.97 3.64 -8.43
N ILE A 49 14.73 4.09 -8.57
CA ILE A 49 13.68 3.90 -7.58
C ILE A 49 13.00 2.55 -7.80
N HIS A 50 12.91 1.73 -6.74
CA HIS A 50 12.11 0.51 -6.76
C HIS A 50 10.70 0.85 -6.29
N TYR A 51 9.77 1.12 -7.20
CA TYR A 51 8.37 1.34 -6.81
C TYR A 51 7.73 0.06 -6.24
N GLY A 52 6.73 0.23 -5.38
CA GLY A 52 6.03 -0.88 -4.74
C GLY A 52 5.36 -1.82 -5.73
N SER A 53 5.22 -3.09 -5.35
CA SER A 53 4.37 -4.02 -6.09
C SER A 53 2.92 -3.54 -5.98
N PRO A 54 2.16 -3.47 -7.09
CA PRO A 54 0.71 -3.31 -7.00
C PRO A 54 0.12 -4.51 -6.25
N LEU A 55 -1.01 -4.26 -5.59
CA LEU A 55 -1.90 -5.32 -5.13
C LEU A 55 -3.10 -5.41 -6.07
N VAL A 56 -3.70 -6.59 -6.18
CA VAL A 56 -4.90 -6.80 -6.99
C VAL A 56 -5.92 -7.56 -6.16
N THR A 57 -7.15 -7.07 -6.10
CA THR A 57 -8.25 -7.76 -5.41
C THR A 57 -8.91 -8.79 -6.34
N PRO A 58 -9.64 -9.78 -5.80
CA PRO A 58 -10.48 -10.67 -6.62
C PRO A 58 -11.50 -9.92 -7.50
N ALA A 59 -11.90 -8.71 -7.11
CA ALA A 59 -12.79 -7.83 -7.87
C ALA A 59 -12.09 -7.06 -9.01
N ASN A 60 -10.81 -7.36 -9.29
CA ASN A 60 -9.99 -6.66 -10.28
C ASN A 60 -9.81 -5.16 -9.97
N THR A 61 -9.71 -4.81 -8.68
CA THR A 61 -9.22 -3.49 -8.26
C THR A 61 -7.72 -3.57 -8.06
N VAL A 62 -7.01 -2.65 -8.70
CA VAL A 62 -5.56 -2.51 -8.57
C VAL A 62 -5.26 -1.44 -7.52
N ILE A 63 -4.53 -1.82 -6.48
CA ILE A 63 -4.09 -0.92 -5.41
C ILE A 63 -2.64 -0.57 -5.64
N ILE A 64 -2.34 0.73 -5.73
CA ILE A 64 -0.99 1.24 -5.97
C ILE A 64 -0.60 2.29 -4.93
N PRO A 65 0.60 2.19 -4.34
CA PRO A 65 1.23 3.31 -3.68
C PRO A 65 1.75 4.30 -4.72
N VAL A 66 1.50 5.59 -4.51
CA VAL A 66 1.94 6.68 -5.40
C VAL A 66 2.79 7.65 -4.60
N LYS A 67 4.01 7.92 -5.07
CA LYS A 67 4.88 8.96 -4.50
C LYS A 67 4.43 10.33 -5.02
N THR A 68 4.14 11.26 -4.11
CA THR A 68 3.47 12.52 -4.46
C THR A 68 4.44 13.70 -4.58
N GLY A 69 5.63 13.63 -3.98
CA GLY A 69 6.63 14.70 -4.01
C GLY A 69 8.05 14.19 -4.27
N ALA A 70 8.96 15.12 -4.60
CA ALA A 70 10.34 14.79 -4.96
C ALA A 70 11.10 14.07 -3.83
N SER A 71 10.90 14.51 -2.58
CA SER A 71 11.59 13.98 -1.39
C SER A 71 10.79 12.93 -0.62
N GLY A 72 9.63 12.50 -1.13
CA GLY A 72 8.69 11.62 -0.45
C GLY A 72 7.26 12.14 -0.52
N GLY A 73 6.44 11.80 0.47
CA GLY A 73 5.00 11.98 0.41
C GLY A 73 4.35 10.86 -0.40
N TYR A 74 3.28 10.29 0.14
CA TYR A 74 2.66 9.11 -0.43
C TYR A 74 1.14 9.15 -0.32
N GLU A 75 0.49 8.56 -1.30
CA GLU A 75 -0.91 8.18 -1.22
C GLU A 75 -1.07 6.74 -1.69
N VAL A 76 -2.21 6.14 -1.37
CA VAL A 76 -2.63 4.85 -1.90
C VAL A 76 -3.84 5.10 -2.78
N GLN A 77 -3.79 4.60 -4.01
CA GLN A 77 -4.90 4.69 -4.96
C GLN A 77 -5.47 3.31 -5.24
N ALA A 78 -6.80 3.21 -5.29
CA ALA A 78 -7.48 2.12 -5.96
C ALA A 78 -7.88 2.53 -7.37
N ARG A 79 -7.62 1.64 -8.32
CA ARG A 79 -7.96 1.83 -9.73
C ARG A 79 -8.67 0.60 -10.27
N SER A 80 -9.60 0.83 -11.18
CA SER A 80 -10.22 -0.24 -11.96
C SER A 80 -9.16 -0.95 -12.79
N GLY A 81 -9.01 -2.27 -12.62
CA GLY A 81 -8.12 -3.08 -13.45
C GLY A 81 -8.56 -3.17 -14.92
N LYS A 82 -9.79 -2.76 -15.24
CA LYS A 82 -10.33 -2.76 -16.60
C LYS A 82 -9.76 -1.63 -17.46
N ASP A 83 -9.64 -0.44 -16.89
CA ASP A 83 -9.34 0.79 -17.64
C ASP A 83 -8.45 1.80 -16.90
N GLY A 84 -8.00 1.48 -15.69
CA GLY A 84 -7.14 2.33 -14.87
C GLY A 84 -7.86 3.53 -14.24
N SER A 85 -9.18 3.65 -14.37
CA SER A 85 -9.95 4.74 -13.76
C SER A 85 -9.80 4.73 -12.23
N LEU A 86 -9.67 5.92 -11.62
CA LEU A 86 -9.51 6.08 -10.18
C LEU A 86 -10.85 5.77 -9.47
N ILE A 87 -10.80 4.91 -8.46
CA ILE A 87 -11.94 4.57 -7.60
C ILE A 87 -11.92 5.44 -6.35
N TRP A 88 -10.77 5.50 -5.67
CA TRP A 88 -10.50 6.39 -4.53
C TRP A 88 -8.98 6.58 -4.36
N SER A 89 -8.60 7.61 -3.60
CA SER A 89 -7.23 7.83 -3.12
C SER A 89 -7.24 8.21 -1.64
N GLU A 90 -6.25 7.77 -0.87
CA GLU A 90 -6.06 8.12 0.54
C GLU A 90 -4.59 8.45 0.83
N THR A 91 -4.35 9.51 1.60
CA THR A 91 -3.00 9.91 2.01
C THR A 91 -2.38 8.86 2.94
N SER A 92 -1.12 8.51 2.68
CA SER A 92 -0.30 7.67 3.53
C SER A 92 0.74 8.53 4.24
N HIS A 93 0.95 8.27 5.53
CA HIS A 93 1.99 8.93 6.32
C HIS A 93 3.29 8.12 6.35
N TYR A 94 3.47 7.23 5.38
CA TYR A 94 4.74 6.56 5.14
C TYR A 94 5.84 7.60 4.92
N ILE A 95 6.99 7.38 5.56
CA ILE A 95 8.20 8.15 5.28
C ILE A 95 9.28 7.25 4.73
N LEU A 96 10.16 7.84 3.93
CA LEU A 96 11.36 7.14 3.50
C LEU A 96 12.32 6.92 4.68
N PRO A 97 12.85 5.69 4.88
CA PRO A 97 14.00 5.48 5.76
C PRO A 97 15.23 6.21 5.19
N PRO A 98 16.32 6.40 5.95
CA PRO A 98 17.60 6.81 5.37
C PRO A 98 18.01 5.84 4.26
N HIS A 99 18.40 6.37 3.11
CA HIS A 99 18.67 5.57 1.92
C HIS A 99 19.66 6.28 1.00
N ASN A 100 20.42 5.48 0.24
CA ASN A 100 21.17 5.97 -0.91
C ASN A 100 20.35 5.80 -2.21
N TRP A 101 19.51 4.75 -2.29
CA TRP A 101 18.52 4.52 -3.34
C TRP A 101 17.14 4.36 -2.72
N THR A 102 16.12 4.98 -3.31
CA THR A 102 14.76 4.98 -2.75
C THR A 102 14.20 3.55 -2.65
N PRO A 103 13.93 3.03 -1.43
CA PRO A 103 13.35 1.71 -1.25
C PRO A 103 11.89 1.68 -1.68
N SER A 104 11.39 0.46 -1.90
CA SER A 104 9.97 0.24 -2.16
C SER A 104 9.12 0.54 -0.94
N TYR A 105 7.88 0.96 -1.22
CA TYR A 105 6.79 1.09 -0.27
C TYR A 105 5.63 0.28 -0.84
N SER A 106 5.05 -0.62 -0.03
CA SER A 106 3.84 -1.36 -0.39
C SER A 106 2.87 -1.39 0.80
N PRO A 107 1.57 -1.14 0.58
CA PRO A 107 0.53 -1.52 1.52
C PRO A 107 0.31 -3.04 1.48
N THR A 108 -0.61 -3.56 2.29
CA THR A 108 -0.96 -5.00 2.28
C THR A 108 -2.47 -5.21 2.43
N LEU A 109 -3.01 -6.25 1.80
CA LEU A 109 -4.38 -6.71 2.00
C LEU A 109 -4.39 -7.90 2.97
N ALA A 110 -5.32 -7.90 3.91
CA ALA A 110 -5.56 -9.02 4.82
C ALA A 110 -7.07 -9.17 5.10
N LEU A 111 -7.47 -10.23 5.81
CA LEU A 111 -8.82 -10.40 6.37
C LEU A 111 -9.96 -10.10 5.37
N ASN A 112 -10.04 -10.83 4.25
CA ASN A 112 -11.04 -10.60 3.19
C ASN A 112 -10.94 -9.21 2.56
N THR A 113 -9.76 -8.87 2.05
CA THR A 113 -9.44 -7.62 1.29
C THR A 113 -9.57 -6.31 2.06
N ARG A 114 -9.49 -6.32 3.40
CA ARG A 114 -9.20 -5.09 4.14
C ARG A 114 -7.79 -4.63 3.81
N LEU A 115 -7.68 -3.38 3.38
CA LEU A 115 -6.40 -2.75 3.07
C LEU A 115 -5.79 -2.15 4.33
N TYR A 116 -4.48 -2.33 4.49
CA TYR A 116 -3.69 -1.71 5.55
C TYR A 116 -2.53 -0.92 4.96
N PHE A 117 -2.30 0.28 5.49
CA PHE A 117 -1.24 1.18 5.02
C PHE A 117 -0.80 2.15 6.14
N PRO A 118 0.39 2.76 6.02
CA PRO A 118 0.94 3.65 7.04
C PRO A 118 0.06 4.86 7.37
N GLY A 119 -0.27 5.01 8.65
CA GLY A 119 -0.97 6.15 9.22
C GLY A 119 -0.07 7.07 10.03
N ALA A 120 -0.63 8.22 10.42
CA ALA A 120 0.08 9.24 11.19
C ALA A 120 0.53 8.69 12.55
N GLY A 121 1.64 9.20 13.07
CA GLY A 121 2.14 8.86 14.40
C GLY A 121 2.47 7.38 14.61
N GLY A 122 2.91 6.70 13.55
CA GLY A 122 3.27 5.28 13.62
C GLY A 122 2.08 4.33 13.71
N THR A 123 0.87 4.83 13.45
CA THR A 123 -0.35 4.02 13.36
C THR A 123 -0.45 3.32 12.00
N VAL A 124 -1.33 2.34 11.90
CA VAL A 124 -1.70 1.68 10.65
C VAL A 124 -3.14 2.05 10.33
N TYR A 125 -3.35 2.73 9.20
CA TYR A 125 -4.70 2.93 8.68
C TYR A 125 -5.24 1.64 8.09
N PHE A 126 -6.55 1.44 8.20
CA PHE A 126 -7.26 0.41 7.48
C PHE A 126 -8.44 0.97 6.69
N ARG A 127 -8.74 0.32 5.56
CA ARG A 127 -9.93 0.57 4.75
C ARG A 127 -10.65 -0.75 4.49
N ASP A 128 -11.89 -0.85 4.97
CA ASP A 128 -12.83 -1.89 4.60
C ASP A 128 -13.43 -1.60 3.22
N THR A 129 -14.00 -2.59 2.53
CA THR A 129 -14.65 -2.40 1.21
C THR A 129 -13.74 -1.71 0.18
N VAL A 130 -12.50 -2.20 0.07
CA VAL A 130 -11.43 -1.63 -0.77
C VAL A 130 -11.82 -1.43 -2.25
N ASP A 131 -12.81 -2.16 -2.75
CA ASP A 131 -13.27 -2.10 -4.14
C ASP A 131 -14.35 -1.02 -4.40
N ALA A 132 -14.92 -0.39 -3.36
CA ALA A 132 -15.98 0.59 -3.49
C ALA A 132 -15.44 2.04 -3.50
N SER A 133 -16.01 2.90 -4.35
CA SER A 133 -15.70 4.34 -4.41
C SER A 133 -16.37 5.18 -3.31
N GLY A 134 -17.34 4.61 -2.60
CA GLY A 134 -18.05 5.30 -1.52
C GLY A 134 -17.20 5.50 -0.26
N PRO A 135 -17.76 6.16 0.76
CA PRO A 135 -17.19 6.14 2.10
C PRO A 135 -16.98 4.69 2.53
N ALA A 136 -15.74 4.34 2.82
CA ALA A 136 -15.44 3.05 3.40
C ALA A 136 -15.43 3.17 4.93
N PRO A 137 -15.86 2.14 5.66
CA PRO A 137 -15.42 1.99 7.03
C PRO A 137 -13.88 2.01 7.03
N SER A 138 -13.32 2.96 7.75
CA SER A 138 -11.89 3.12 7.90
C SER A 138 -11.56 3.45 9.35
N GLY A 139 -10.31 3.27 9.70
CA GLY A 139 -9.84 3.57 11.03
C GLY A 139 -8.33 3.46 11.12
N GLN A 140 -7.83 3.52 12.33
CA GLN A 140 -6.41 3.49 12.62
C GLN A 140 -6.15 2.54 13.78
N LEU A 141 -5.09 1.75 13.68
CA LEU A 141 -4.61 0.86 14.72
C LEU A 141 -3.29 1.39 15.25
N ALA A 142 -3.11 1.40 16.56
CA ALA A 142 -1.84 1.78 17.19
C ALA A 142 -1.26 0.58 17.94
N PHE A 143 -0.04 0.14 17.58
CA PHE A 143 0.64 -0.97 18.25
C PHE A 143 0.97 -0.68 19.71
N PHE A 144 1.02 0.60 20.08
CA PHE A 144 1.17 1.11 21.44
C PHE A 144 -0.17 1.48 22.10
N GLY A 145 -1.31 1.10 21.51
CA GLY A 145 -2.66 1.32 22.03
C GLY A 145 -3.33 2.61 21.50
N GLU A 146 -4.56 2.49 20.99
CA GLU A 146 -5.30 3.60 20.40
C GLU A 146 -5.60 4.72 21.40
N SER A 147 -5.85 4.37 22.67
CA SER A 147 -6.05 5.36 23.73
C SER A 147 -4.81 6.23 23.97
N ASN A 148 -3.62 5.65 23.82
CA ASN A 148 -2.36 6.39 23.98
C ASN A 148 -2.17 7.38 22.82
N TYR A 149 -2.44 6.95 21.59
CA TYR A 149 -2.46 7.85 20.43
C TYR A 149 -3.47 8.99 20.62
N ALA A 150 -4.72 8.65 20.96
CA ALA A 150 -5.80 9.62 21.11
C ALA A 150 -5.54 10.66 22.21
N ALA A 151 -4.78 10.29 23.25
CA ALA A 151 -4.41 11.21 24.32
C ALA A 151 -3.35 12.24 23.86
N ASN A 152 -2.46 11.91 22.91
CA ASN A 152 -1.34 12.77 22.52
C ASN A 152 -1.02 12.72 21.00
N PRO A 153 -2.00 12.94 20.10
CA PRO A 153 -1.81 12.69 18.66
C PRO A 153 -0.67 13.52 18.06
N ALA A 154 -0.59 14.82 18.40
CA ALA A 154 0.47 15.70 17.89
C ALA A 154 1.89 15.24 18.29
N SER A 155 2.04 14.62 19.46
CA SER A 155 3.33 14.07 19.89
C SER A 155 3.70 12.86 19.03
N PHE A 156 2.78 11.92 18.83
CA PHE A 156 3.04 10.75 17.98
C PHE A 156 3.29 11.17 16.53
N ASP A 157 2.43 12.02 15.96
CA ASP A 157 2.52 12.49 14.57
C ASP A 157 3.85 13.17 14.25
N SER A 158 4.49 13.80 15.24
CA SER A 158 5.80 14.44 15.09
C SER A 158 6.99 13.54 15.44
N THR A 159 6.77 12.39 16.08
CA THR A 159 7.87 11.58 16.63
C THR A 159 7.92 10.13 16.19
N VAL A 160 6.84 9.52 15.68
CA VAL A 160 6.81 8.10 15.29
C VAL A 160 6.32 7.96 13.87
N PHE A 161 7.06 7.21 13.06
CA PHE A 161 6.77 7.07 11.63
C PHE A 161 7.01 5.64 11.16
N ILE A 162 6.05 5.07 10.43
CA ILE A 162 6.28 3.82 9.70
C ILE A 162 7.15 4.13 8.47
N ASN A 163 8.23 3.37 8.32
CA ASN A 163 9.25 3.58 7.30
C ASN A 163 9.69 2.26 6.63
N THR A 164 8.85 1.24 6.69
CA THR A 164 8.97 0.01 5.88
C THR A 164 7.65 -0.28 5.15
N PRO A 165 7.67 -1.08 4.07
CA PRO A 165 6.47 -1.74 3.58
C PRO A 165 5.72 -2.50 4.68
N LEU A 166 4.43 -2.68 4.48
CA LEU A 166 3.59 -3.54 5.32
C LEU A 166 3.57 -4.95 4.75
N THR A 167 3.50 -5.94 5.65
CA THR A 167 3.17 -7.32 5.29
C THR A 167 2.12 -7.85 6.26
N ALA A 168 1.39 -8.88 5.84
CA ALA A 168 0.41 -9.56 6.67
C ALA A 168 0.59 -11.08 6.62
N ASP A 169 0.28 -11.75 7.73
CA ASP A 169 0.17 -13.20 7.77
C ASP A 169 -1.28 -13.68 7.57
N THR A 170 -1.46 -15.00 7.51
CA THR A 170 -2.77 -15.63 7.31
C THR A 170 -3.74 -15.47 8.49
N ALA A 171 -3.24 -15.10 9.67
CA ALA A 171 -4.07 -14.77 10.83
C ALA A 171 -4.52 -13.30 10.83
N GLY A 172 -3.99 -12.49 9.89
CA GLY A 172 -4.28 -11.06 9.78
C GLY A 172 -3.42 -10.19 10.68
N ASN A 173 -2.31 -10.70 11.22
CA ASN A 173 -1.34 -9.85 11.91
C ASN A 173 -0.63 -8.97 10.88
N ILE A 174 -0.49 -7.69 11.19
CA ILE A 174 0.16 -6.70 10.31
C ILE A 174 1.55 -6.40 10.86
N TYR A 175 2.57 -6.55 10.02
CA TYR A 175 3.97 -6.34 10.38
C TYR A 175 4.47 -5.04 9.74
N VAL A 176 5.08 -4.20 10.57
CA VAL A 176 5.65 -2.90 10.19
C VAL A 176 6.96 -2.65 10.93
N GLY A 177 7.87 -1.94 10.28
CA GLY A 177 8.97 -1.24 10.92
C GLY A 177 8.64 0.24 11.08
N PHE A 178 9.07 0.81 12.19
CA PHE A 178 8.93 2.24 12.47
C PHE A 178 10.25 2.82 12.94
N ARG A 179 10.38 4.14 12.86
CA ARG A 179 11.44 4.90 13.49
C ARG A 179 10.87 6.03 14.33
N THR A 180 11.66 6.48 15.30
CA THR A 180 11.36 7.68 16.08
C THR A 180 12.20 8.87 15.61
N ALA A 181 11.78 10.10 15.91
CA ALA A 181 12.46 11.33 15.47
C ALA A 181 13.85 11.57 16.09
N THR A 182 14.24 10.78 17.09
CA THR A 182 15.57 10.82 17.69
C THR A 182 16.58 9.99 16.88
N TRP A 183 17.48 10.69 16.19
CA TRP A 183 18.76 10.17 15.73
C TRP A 183 19.83 10.44 16.79
#